data_AF-A0A520BG07-F1
#
_entry.id   AF-A0A520BG07-F1
#
_cell.length_a   1.000
_cell.length_b   1.000
_cell.length_c   1.000
_cell.angle_alpha   90.00
_cell.angle_beta   90.00
_cell.angle_gamma   90.00
#
_symmetry.space_group_name_H-M   'P 1'
#
loop_
_entity.id
_entity.type
_entity.pdbx_description
1 polymer ?
#
loop_
_entity_poly.entity_id
_entity_poly.type
_entity_poly.pdbx_seq_one_letter_code
_entity_poly.pdbx_strand_id
1 'polypeptide(L)' 'VKLCELRNVIQTAYLVIKSAMQRKESRGLHFTTDYPNHANELVDTVF' A
#
# COMPACT_ATOMS: atom_id res chain seq x y z
N VAL A 1 -10.93 25.44 0.80
CA VAL A 1 -11.39 24.04 0.84
C VAL A 1 -10.75 23.20 -0.27
N LYS A 2 -10.96 23.50 -1.56
CA LYS A 2 -10.42 22.73 -2.71
C LYS A 2 -8.92 22.37 -2.63
N LEU A 3 -8.05 23.31 -2.25
CA LEU A 3 -6.60 23.03 -2.11
C LEU A 3 -6.28 22.07 -0.97
N CYS A 4 -7.00 22.15 0.15
CA CYS A 4 -6.80 21.24 1.28
C CYS A 4 -7.25 19.83 0.92
N GLU A 5 -8.39 19.69 0.24
CA GLU A 5 -8.87 18.38 -0.25
C GLU A 5 -7.86 17.75 -1.21
N LEU A 6 -7.31 18.53 -2.16
CA LEU A 6 -6.28 18.06 -3.07
C LEU A 6 -5.03 17.57 -2.31
N ARG A 7 -4.54 18.36 -1.34
CA ARG A 7 -3.39 17.97 -0.50
C ARG A 7 -3.67 16.69 0.28
N ASN A 8 -4.86 16.54 0.84
CA ASN A 8 -5.25 15.35 1.59
C ASN A 8 -5.29 14.11 0.70
N VAL A 9 -5.87 14.21 -0.50
CA VAL A 9 -5.94 13.08 -1.44
C VAL A 9 -4.54 12.66 -1.90
N ILE A 10 -3.67 13.62 -2.22
CA ILE A 10 -2.28 13.33 -2.60
C ILE A 10 -1.55 12.62 -1.47
N GLN A 11 -1.68 13.12 -0.23
CA GLN A 11 -1.01 12.52 0.93
C GLN A 11 -1.50 11.10 1.21
N THR A 12 -2.81 10.87 1.16
CA THR A 12 -3.40 9.54 1.35
C THR A 12 -2.97 8.58 0.24
N ALA A 13 -2.99 9.02 -1.03
CA ALA A 13 -2.54 8.21 -2.15
C ALA A 13 -1.06 7.81 -2.03
N TYR A 14 -0.21 8.74 -1.58
CA TYR A 14 1.20 8.45 -1.32
C TYR A 14 1.39 7.35 -0.27
N LEU A 15 0.64 7.39 0.84
CA LEU A 15 0.72 6.37 1.87
C LEU A 15 0.26 5.00 1.36
N VAL A 16 -0.83 4.95 0.57
CA VAL A 16 -1.33 3.71 -0.04
C VAL A 16 -0.27 3.10 -0.97
N ILE A 17 0.32 3.90 -1.85
CA ILE A 17 1.35 3.44 -2.79
C ILE A 17 2.59 2.96 -2.05
N LYS A 18 3.07 3.74 -1.07
CA LYS A 18 4.27 3.40 -0.30
C LYS A 18 4.07 2.09 0.48
N SER A 19 2.90 1.89 1.08
CA SER A 19 2.53 0.63 1.75
C SER A 19 2.49 -0.53 0.76
N ALA A 20 1.84 -0.37 -0.40
CA ALA A 20 1.78 -1.39 -1.44
C ALA A 20 3.17 -1.79 -1.96
N MET A 21 4.11 -0.84 -2.12
CA MET A 21 5.48 -1.13 -2.59
C MET A 21 6.31 -1.95 -1.60
N GLN A 22 6.07 -1.78 -0.29
CA GLN A 22 6.77 -2.50 0.76
C GLN A 22 6.26 -3.94 0.94
N ARG A 23 5.01 -4.21 0.57
CA ARG A 23 4.41 -5.54 0.67
C ARG A 23 4.90 -6.43 -0.47
N LYS A 24 5.73 -7.43 -0.14
CA LYS A 24 6.31 -8.40 -1.09
C LYS A 24 5.56 -9.73 -1.08
N GLU A 25 4.23 -9.64 -1.14
CA GLU A 25 3.32 -10.78 -1.23
C GLU A 25 1.99 -10.32 -1.83
N SER A 26 1.17 -11.24 -2.30
CA SER A 26 -0.23 -10.98 -2.61
C SER A 26 -1.08 -11.58 -1.49
N ARG A 27 -1.95 -10.79 -0.87
CA ARG A 27 -2.81 -11.23 0.23
C ARG A 27 -4.03 -10.33 0.35
N GLY A 28 -5.21 -10.94 0.44
CA GLY A 28 -6.47 -10.20 0.59
C GLY A 28 -6.72 -9.28 -0.60
N LEU A 29 -6.88 -7.98 -0.34
CA LEU A 29 -7.14 -6.96 -1.37
C LEU A 29 -5.88 -6.46 -2.10
N HIS A 30 -4.69 -6.83 -1.63
CA HIS A 30 -3.44 -6.46 -2.29
C HIS A 30 -2.95 -7.62 -3.15
N PHE A 31 -2.81 -7.38 -4.45
CA PHE A 31 -2.26 -8.33 -5.41
C PHE A 31 -1.16 -7.66 -6.24
N THR A 32 -0.06 -8.39 -6.45
CA THR A 32 1.07 -7.97 -7.27
C THR A 32 1.61 -9.15 -8.07
N THR A 33 1.93 -8.93 -9.34
CA THR A 33 2.45 -9.96 -10.24
C THR A 33 3.86 -10.41 -9.87
N ASP A 34 4.64 -9.55 -9.22
CA ASP A 34 6.01 -9.86 -8.81
C ASP A 34 6.05 -10.84 -7.62
N TYR A 35 4.99 -10.83 -6.79
CA TYR A 35 4.84 -11.67 -5.61
C TYR A 35 3.41 -12.22 -5.54
N PRO A 36 3.05 -13.20 -6.39
CA PRO A 36 1.65 -13.63 -6.56
C PRO A 36 1.12 -14.47 -5.40
N ASN A 37 2.00 -14.96 -4.52
CA ASN A 37 1.66 -15.85 -3.41
C ASN A 37 1.76 -15.14 -2.06
N HIS A 38 1.15 -15.76 -1.05
CA HIS A 38 1.29 -15.39 0.35
C HIS A 38 2.75 -15.57 0.81
N ALA A 39 3.27 -14.64 1.61
CA ALA A 39 4.50 -14.85 2.36
C ALA A 39 4.28 -15.91 3.45
N ASN A 40 5.35 -16.65 3.79
CA ASN A 40 5.32 -17.65 4.85
C ASN A 40 5.16 -17.02 6.23
N GLU A 41 5.77 -15.84 6.43
CA GLU A 41 5.74 -15.10 7.68
C GLU A 41 4.82 -13.88 7.56
N LEU A 42 4.10 -13.58 8.63
CA LEU A 42 3.27 -12.39 8.72
C LEU A 42 4.12 -11.22 9.21
N VAL A 43 4.25 -10.19 8.37
CA VAL A 43 4.99 -8.97 8.70
C VAL A 43 4.09 -7.76 8.44
N ASP A 44 4.04 -6.86 9.42
CA ASP A 44 3.29 -5.62 9.30
C ASP A 44 3.92 -4.68 8.28
N THR A 45 3.07 -3.92 7.58
CA THR A 45 3.49 -2.92 6.60
C THR A 45 3.52 -1.51 7.21
N VAL A 46 3.71 -1.44 8.53
CA VAL A 46 3.69 -0.22 9.34
C VAL A 46 5.11 0.38 9.37
N PHE A 47 5.19 1.72 9.29
CA PHE A 47 6.45 2.47 9.44
C PHE A 47 6.88 2.57 10.90
#